data_AF-A0A2V5MM27-F1
#
_entry.id   AF-A0A2V5MM27-F1
#
_cell.length_a   1.000
_cell.length_b   1.000
_cell.length_c   1.000
_cell.angle_alpha   90.00
_cell.angle_beta   90.00
_cell.angle_gamma   90.00
#
_symmetry.space_group_name_H-M   'P 1'
#
loop_
_entity.id
_entity.type
_entity.pdbx_description
1 polymer ?
#
loop_
_entity_poly.entity_id
_entity_poly.type
_entity_poly.pdbx_seq_one_letter_code
_entity_poly.pdbx_strand_id
1 'polypeptide(L)'
;PELRDRLNHHQLRQLRQRITVRYHLKPLRLYEIAHYIQHRLEVSGSKGPPYFSRPSIWRIYYYSKGVPRLVNAVCDKCLLAGYVRQTDRITHSMVGRAIRELEGEINV
;
A
#
# COMPACT_ATOMS: atom_id res chain seq x y z
N PRO A 1 -10.13 -11.25 -4.06
CA PRO A 1 -10.70 -12.48 -4.67
C PRO A 1 -12.09 -12.78 -4.11
N GLU A 2 -12.25 -12.70 -2.79
CA GLU A 2 -13.51 -12.90 -2.05
C GLU A 2 -14.74 -12.15 -2.61
N LEU A 3 -14.57 -10.92 -3.10
CA LEU A 3 -15.69 -10.14 -3.66
C LEU A 3 -16.26 -10.76 -4.95
N ARG A 4 -15.42 -11.38 -5.79
CA ARG A 4 -15.88 -12.05 -7.02
C ARG A 4 -16.73 -13.27 -6.70
N ASP A 5 -16.31 -14.06 -5.71
CA ASP A 5 -17.02 -15.27 -5.31
C ASP A 5 -18.36 -14.93 -4.67
N ARG A 6 -18.39 -13.90 -3.80
CA ARG A 6 -19.64 -13.37 -3.25
C ARG A 6 -20.57 -12.84 -4.34
N LEU A 7 -20.08 -12.07 -5.32
CA LEU A 7 -20.90 -11.55 -6.42
C LEU A 7 -21.47 -12.65 -7.33
N ASN A 8 -20.90 -13.85 -7.33
CA ASN A 8 -21.41 -14.98 -8.11
C ASN A 8 -22.54 -15.75 -7.42
N HIS A 9 -22.87 -15.42 -6.17
CA HIS A 9 -23.96 -16.07 -5.43
C HIS A 9 -25.32 -15.81 -6.10
N HIS A 10 -26.18 -16.83 -6.12
CA HIS A 10 -27.49 -16.77 -6.79
C HIS A 10 -28.38 -15.62 -6.33
N GLN A 11 -28.26 -15.21 -5.06
CA GLN A 11 -29.02 -14.11 -4.47
C GLN A 11 -28.61 -12.72 -4.99
N LEU A 12 -27.40 -12.58 -5.54
CA LEU A 12 -26.86 -11.31 -6.04
C LEU A 12 -26.95 -11.19 -7.57
N ARG A 13 -27.75 -12.04 -8.23
CA ARG A 13 -27.83 -12.12 -9.69
C ARG A 13 -28.30 -10.82 -10.36
N GLN A 14 -29.26 -10.12 -9.76
CA GLN A 14 -29.75 -8.83 -10.28
C GLN A 14 -28.69 -7.73 -10.19
N LEU A 15 -27.95 -7.66 -9.08
CA LEU A 15 -26.82 -6.72 -8.93
C LEU A 15 -25.71 -7.06 -9.92
N ARG A 16 -25.43 -8.35 -10.11
CA ARG A 16 -24.43 -8.85 -11.04
C ARG A 16 -24.73 -8.46 -12.50
N GLN A 17 -26.01 -8.37 -12.88
CA GLN A 17 -26.45 -7.90 -14.20
C GLN A 17 -26.26 -6.38 -14.41
N ARG A 18 -26.14 -5.59 -13.33
CA ARG A 18 -25.91 -4.14 -13.38
C ARG A 18 -24.43 -3.74 -13.38
N ILE A 19 -23.51 -4.69 -13.20
CA ILE A 19 -22.07 -4.46 -13.24
C ILE A 19 -21.56 -4.90 -14.62
N THR A 20 -21.60 -3.97 -15.58
CA THR A 20 -21.28 -4.23 -16.99
C THR A 20 -19.78 -4.37 -17.24
N VAL A 21 -18.93 -3.73 -16.42
CA VAL A 21 -17.47 -3.78 -16.55
C VAL A 21 -16.85 -4.46 -15.34
N ARG A 22 -16.07 -5.51 -15.60
CA ARG A 22 -15.29 -6.23 -14.58
C ARG A 22 -13.82 -6.15 -14.91
N TYR A 23 -13.11 -5.22 -14.29
CA TYR A 23 -11.66 -5.14 -14.42
C TYR A 23 -10.99 -5.71 -13.17
N HIS A 24 -9.90 -6.46 -13.36
CA HIS A 24 -9.05 -6.90 -12.25
C HIS A 24 -7.73 -6.15 -12.37
N LEU A 25 -7.52 -5.18 -11.47
CA LEU A 25 -6.25 -4.49 -11.37
C LEU A 25 -5.19 -5.50 -10.93
N LYS A 26 -4.18 -5.69 -11.78
CA LYS A 26 -3.02 -6.50 -11.43
C LYS A 26 -2.20 -5.78 -10.36
N PRO A 27 -1.53 -6.51 -9.45
CA PRO A 27 -0.58 -5.90 -8.53
C PRO A 27 0.52 -5.14 -9.29
N LEU A 28 1.01 -4.06 -8.68
CA LEU A 28 2.10 -3.25 -9.18
C LEU A 28 3.41 -4.04 -9.16
N ARG A 29 4.23 -3.87 -10.18
CA ARG A 29 5.61 -4.35 -10.23
C ARG A 29 6.50 -3.48 -9.36
N LEU A 30 7.69 -3.98 -9.02
CA LEU A 30 8.65 -3.27 -8.17
C LEU A 30 8.98 -1.85 -8.67
N TYR A 31 9.19 -1.68 -9.98
CA TYR A 31 9.47 -0.37 -10.57
C TYR A 31 8.25 0.56 -10.56
N GLU A 32 7.03 0.00 -10.54
CA GLU A 32 5.79 0.77 -10.49
C GLU A 32 5.49 1.25 -9.07
N ILE A 33 5.92 0.52 -8.03
CA ILE A 33 5.74 0.94 -6.64
C ILE A 33 6.43 2.27 -6.35
N ALA A 34 7.66 2.46 -6.84
CA ALA A 34 8.40 3.71 -6.61
C ALA A 34 7.62 4.92 -7.16
N HIS A 35 7.18 4.83 -8.42
CA HIS A 35 6.37 5.86 -9.06
C HIS A 35 5.00 6.03 -8.39
N TYR A 36 4.37 4.92 -7.99
CA TYR A 36 3.10 4.95 -7.30
C TYR A 36 3.18 5.72 -5.98
N ILE A 37 4.17 5.43 -5.14
CA ILE A 37 4.36 6.13 -3.86
C ILE A 37 4.64 7.61 -4.11
N GLN A 38 5.54 7.93 -5.03
CA GLN A 38 5.88 9.31 -5.37
C GLN A 38 4.65 10.10 -5.84
N HIS A 39 3.90 9.54 -6.79
CA HIS A 39 2.67 10.15 -7.29
C HIS A 39 1.63 10.38 -6.18
N ARG A 40 1.48 9.41 -5.26
CA ARG A 40 0.56 9.55 -4.12
C ARG A 40 0.97 10.68 -3.18
N LEU A 41 2.26 10.86 -2.94
CA LEU A 41 2.76 11.97 -2.12
C LEU A 41 2.50 13.32 -2.81
N GLU A 42 2.75 13.42 -4.11
CA GLU A 42 2.49 14.64 -4.90
C GLU A 42 1.02 15.02 -4.90
N VAL A 43 0.11 14.06 -5.12
CA VAL A 43 -1.34 14.27 -5.06
C VAL A 43 -1.79 14.70 -3.65
N SER A 44 -1.06 14.29 -2.62
CA SER A 44 -1.31 14.71 -1.23
C SER A 44 -0.69 16.08 -0.88
N GLY A 45 -0.09 16.77 -1.86
CA GLY A 45 0.47 18.11 -1.70
C GLY A 45 1.95 18.15 -1.31
N SER A 46 2.65 17.01 -1.30
CA SER A 46 4.10 17.01 -1.08
C SER A 46 4.82 17.69 -2.25
N LYS A 47 5.71 18.64 -1.94
CA LYS A 47 6.60 19.33 -2.88
C LYS A 47 8.06 18.97 -2.61
N GLY A 48 8.33 17.73 -2.24
CA GLY A 48 9.66 17.25 -1.89
C GLY A 48 9.59 16.12 -0.88
N PRO A 49 10.12 16.27 0.34
CA PRO A 49 10.03 15.22 1.34
C PRO A 49 8.57 14.90 1.71
N PRO A 50 8.31 13.68 2.21
CA PRO A 50 9.27 12.66 2.62
C PRO A 50 9.77 11.74 1.49
N TYR A 51 11.01 11.27 1.61
CA TYR A 51 11.69 10.41 0.62
C TYR A 51 11.84 8.98 1.11
N PHE A 52 11.41 8.03 0.27
CA PHE A 52 11.62 6.60 0.50
C PHE A 52 12.95 6.17 -0.15
N SER A 53 13.85 5.60 0.64
CA SER A 53 15.10 5.04 0.11
C SER A 53 14.84 3.81 -0.77
N ARG A 54 15.74 3.50 -1.73
CA ARG A 54 15.61 2.30 -2.58
C ARG A 54 15.43 1.00 -1.76
N PRO A 55 16.17 0.79 -0.66
CA PRO A 55 15.93 -0.36 0.22
C PRO A 55 14.55 -0.37 0.87
N SER A 56 13.98 0.78 1.22
CA SER A 56 12.63 0.83 1.83
C SER A 56 11.55 0.49 0.81
N ILE A 57 11.66 0.98 -0.43
CA ILE A 57 10.78 0.61 -1.56
C ILE A 57 10.81 -0.90 -1.82
N TRP A 58 12.01 -1.49 -1.83
CA TRP A 58 12.16 -2.94 -2.01
C TRP A 58 11.42 -3.71 -0.91
N ARG A 59 11.61 -3.33 0.35
CA ARG A 59 10.91 -3.98 1.47
C ARG A 59 9.39 -3.84 1.39
N ILE A 60 8.89 -2.66 1.02
CA ILE A 60 7.45 -2.41 0.81
C ILE A 60 6.91 -3.35 -0.28
N TYR A 61 7.62 -3.53 -1.40
CA TYR A 61 7.23 -4.45 -2.46
C TYR A 61 7.16 -5.90 -1.98
N TYR A 62 8.19 -6.38 -1.27
CA TYR A 62 8.24 -7.78 -0.85
C TYR A 62 7.14 -8.15 0.14
N TYR A 63 6.75 -7.20 0.99
CA TYR A 63 5.62 -7.36 1.90
C TYR A 63 4.27 -7.25 1.17
N SER A 64 4.06 -6.15 0.44
CA SER A 64 2.76 -5.87 -0.21
C SER A 64 2.46 -6.75 -1.42
N LYS A 65 3.48 -7.38 -2.01
CA LYS A 65 3.42 -8.07 -3.32
C LYS A 65 2.83 -7.20 -4.43
N GLY A 66 3.00 -5.88 -4.35
CA GLY A 66 2.43 -4.95 -5.34
C GLY A 66 0.98 -4.55 -5.09
N VAL A 67 0.34 -5.02 -4.02
CA VAL A 67 -1.06 -4.70 -3.72
C VAL A 67 -1.16 -3.26 -3.21
N PRO A 68 -1.79 -2.31 -3.94
CA PRO A 68 -1.77 -0.89 -3.59
C PRO A 68 -2.32 -0.59 -2.19
N ARG A 69 -3.34 -1.33 -1.75
CA ARG A 69 -3.90 -1.20 -0.40
C ARG A 69 -2.88 -1.48 0.70
N LEU A 70 -2.06 -2.52 0.54
CA LEU A 70 -1.01 -2.86 1.51
C LEU A 70 0.16 -1.89 1.43
N VAL A 71 0.51 -1.43 0.22
CA VAL A 71 1.52 -0.38 0.02
C VAL A 71 1.13 0.86 0.82
N ASN A 72 -0.11 1.33 0.69
CA ASN A 72 -0.59 2.52 1.40
C ASN A 72 -0.56 2.31 2.92
N ALA A 73 -1.07 1.19 3.41
CA ALA A 73 -1.08 0.91 4.86
C ALA A 73 0.33 0.97 5.48
N VAL A 74 1.34 0.41 4.80
CA VAL A 74 2.73 0.48 5.24
C VAL A 74 3.27 1.91 5.16
N CYS A 75 2.99 2.62 4.06
CA CYS A 75 3.43 3.99 3.88
C CYS A 75 2.86 4.91 4.95
N ASP A 76 1.57 4.83 5.26
CA ASP A 76 0.91 5.66 6.29
C ASP A 76 1.59 5.52 7.65
N LYS A 77 1.91 4.29 8.06
CA LYS A 77 2.67 4.01 9.29
C LYS A 77 4.10 4.55 9.23
N CYS A 78 4.77 4.42 8.08
CA CYS A 78 6.11 4.97 7.89
C CYS A 78 6.11 6.50 7.97
N LEU A 79 5.11 7.16 7.38
CA LEU A 79 4.96 8.61 7.37
C LEU A 79 4.72 9.12 8.79
N LEU A 80 3.82 8.48 9.55
CA LEU A 80 3.61 8.79 10.95
C LEU A 80 4.89 8.61 11.78
N ALA A 81 5.59 7.48 11.60
CA ALA A 81 6.84 7.22 12.31
C ALA A 81 7.96 8.21 11.92
N GLY A 82 8.00 8.65 10.67
CA GLY A 82 8.92 9.67 10.17
C GLY A 82 8.64 11.03 10.81
N TYR A 83 7.36 11.42 10.86
CA TYR A 83 6.90 12.64 11.50
C TYR A 83 7.28 12.67 13.00
N VAL A 84 6.97 11.60 13.75
CA VAL A 84 7.33 11.48 15.18
C VAL A 84 8.84 11.57 15.41
N ARG A 85 9.64 11.05 14.49
CA ARG A 85 11.12 11.07 14.55
C ARG A 85 11.74 12.33 13.96
N GLN A 86 10.93 13.29 13.52
CA GLN A 86 11.36 14.50 12.82
C GLN A 86 12.33 14.20 11.67
N THR A 87 12.05 13.15 10.91
CA THR A 87 12.86 12.74 9.77
C THR A 87 12.04 12.62 8.50
N ASP A 88 12.58 13.21 7.45
CA ASP A 88 12.00 13.19 6.12
C ASP A 88 12.42 11.97 5.29
N ARG A 89 13.29 11.10 5.83
CA ARG A 89 13.84 9.96 5.10
C ARG A 89 13.34 8.63 5.64
N ILE A 90 12.51 7.95 4.86
CA ILE A 90 11.97 6.64 5.21
C ILE A 90 12.96 5.53 4.80
N THR A 91 13.48 4.84 5.81
CA THR A 91 14.51 3.79 5.66
C THR A 91 13.94 2.37 5.71
N HIS A 92 14.76 1.39 5.32
CA HIS A 92 14.42 -0.04 5.38
C HIS A 92 14.01 -0.52 6.79
N SER A 93 14.64 0.02 7.84
CA SER A 93 14.34 -0.34 9.22
C SER A 93 13.00 0.25 9.68
N MET A 94 12.67 1.47 9.25
CA MET A 94 11.37 2.10 9.53
C MET A 94 10.23 1.30 8.90
N VAL A 95 10.38 0.89 7.64
CA VAL A 95 9.42 0.01 6.96
C VAL A 95 9.26 -1.31 7.71
N GLY A 96 10.37 -1.92 8.16
CA GLY A 96 10.30 -3.16 8.92
C GLY A 96 9.51 -3.05 10.23
N ARG A 97 9.61 -1.91 10.93
CA ARG A 97 8.79 -1.65 12.11
C ARG A 97 7.32 -1.44 11.76
N ALA A 98 7.04 -0.62 10.75
CA ALA A 98 5.69 -0.36 10.28
C ALA A 98 4.97 -1.66 9.86
N ILE A 99 5.67 -2.60 9.22
CA ILE A 99 5.13 -3.92 8.88
C ILE A 99 4.75 -4.71 10.14
N ARG A 100 5.66 -4.83 11.11
CA ARG A 100 5.37 -5.54 12.37
C ARG A 100 4.19 -4.94 13.14
N GLU A 101 4.11 -3.61 13.17
CA GLU A 101 2.97 -2.90 13.76
C GLU A 101 1.64 -3.22 13.06
N LEU A 102 1.64 -3.41 11.74
CA LEU A 102 0.46 -3.80 10.98
C LEU A 102 0.08 -5.27 11.19
N GLU A 103 1.06 -6.14 11.38
CA GLU A 103 0.86 -7.57 11.67
C GLU A 103 0.46 -7.82 13.14
N GLY A 104 0.54 -6.79 14.00
CA GLY A 104 0.19 -6.88 15.41
C GLY A 104 1.31 -7.44 16.31
N GLU A 105 2.53 -7.59 15.78
CA GLU A 105 3.70 -8.02 16.52
C GLU A 105 4.34 -6.82 17.25
N ILE A 106 3.73 -6.42 18.37
CA ILE A 106 4.33 -5.45 19.29
C ILE A 106 4.98 -6.23 20.43
N ASN A 107 6.31 -6.39 20.38
CA ASN A 107 7.07 -6.69 21.59
C ASN A 107 7.13 -5.39 22.41
N VAL A 108 6.24 -5.31 23.40
CA VAL A 108 6.31 -4.35 24.51
C VAL A 108 7.36 -4.84 25.50
#